data_AF-A0A959GX11-F1
#
_entry.id   AF-A0A959GX11-F1
#
_cell.length_a   1.000
_cell.length_b   1.000
_cell.length_c   1.000
_cell.angle_alpha   90.00
_cell.angle_beta   90.00
_cell.angle_gamma   90.00
#
_symmetry.space_group_name_H-M   'P 1'
#
loop_
_entity.id
_entity.type
_entity.pdbx_description
1 polymer ?
#
loop_
_entity_poly.entity_id
_entity_poly.type
_entity_poly.pdbx_seq_one_letter_code
_entity_poly.pdbx_strand_id
1 'polypeptide(L)'
;MQRTLFTIDLAVQGTLLGAALILSPTIIIPMLIAIPLGAWQLISALLKGLGMPSKVHLNYFISASAYLFFLYLGSYVAPHLEQLPFYPAGLNKAWSILAVTPPAIGAFWYFHRTYRDFRASVEEQGGRQQERVRNTQKISSAIF
;
A
#
# COMPACT_ATOMS: atom_id res chain seq x y z
N MET A 1 -18.37 -3.06 -6.87
CA MET A 1 -17.33 -3.82 -6.13
C MET A 1 -15.98 -3.10 -6.10
N GLN A 2 -15.40 -2.75 -7.25
CA GLN A 2 -14.06 -2.12 -7.31
C GLN A 2 -13.96 -0.82 -6.50
N ARG A 3 -14.93 0.09 -6.65
CA ARG A 3 -14.96 1.36 -5.89
C ARG A 3 -15.07 1.15 -4.39
N THR A 4 -15.91 0.21 -3.93
CA THR A 4 -16.03 -0.15 -2.50
C THR A 4 -14.70 -0.64 -1.95
N LEU A 5 -13.98 -1.49 -2.68
CA LEU A 5 -12.65 -1.97 -2.30
C LEU A 5 -11.63 -0.84 -2.21
N PHE A 6 -11.60 0.08 -3.19
CA PHE A 6 -10.72 1.25 -3.12
C PHE A 6 -11.07 2.21 -1.98
N THR A 7 -12.35 2.43 -1.69
CA THR A 7 -12.79 3.29 -0.58
C THR A 7 -12.37 2.71 0.77
N ILE A 8 -12.64 1.42 1.01
CA ILE A 8 -12.25 0.74 2.25
C ILE A 8 -10.74 0.80 2.41
N ASP A 9 -10.00 0.48 1.35
CA ASP A 9 -8.56 0.47 1.39
C ASP A 9 -7.95 1.85 1.66
N LEU A 10 -8.48 2.90 1.01
CA LEU A 10 -8.04 4.28 1.24
C LEU A 10 -8.34 4.74 2.67
N ALA A 11 -9.51 4.39 3.20
CA ALA A 11 -9.92 4.75 4.57
C ALA A 11 -9.02 4.07 5.62
N VAL A 12 -8.79 2.76 5.48
CA VAL A 12 -7.94 2.00 6.41
C VAL A 12 -6.48 2.47 6.32
N GLN A 13 -5.92 2.60 5.11
CA GLN A 13 -4.55 3.11 4.96
C GLN A 13 -4.40 4.55 5.44
N GLY A 14 -5.33 5.44 5.12
CA GLY A 14 -5.29 6.83 5.57
C GLY A 14 -5.33 6.92 7.09
N THR A 15 -6.16 6.10 7.73
CA THR A 15 -6.25 6.03 9.20
C THR A 15 -4.96 5.52 9.82
N LEU A 16 -4.40 4.42 9.30
CA LEU A 16 -3.17 3.82 9.82
C LEU A 16 -1.95 4.72 9.58
N LEU A 17 -1.85 5.35 8.40
CA LEU A 17 -0.78 6.29 8.07
C LEU A 17 -0.90 7.57 8.91
N GLY A 18 -2.11 8.12 9.07
CA GLY A 18 -2.36 9.28 9.92
C GLY A 18 -2.03 8.99 11.39
N ALA A 19 -2.46 7.83 11.90
CA ALA A 19 -2.10 7.36 13.24
C ALA A 19 -0.58 7.21 13.41
N ALA A 20 0.11 6.66 12.40
CA ALA A 20 1.57 6.55 12.43
C ALA A 20 2.28 7.90 12.49
N LEU A 21 1.73 8.96 11.87
CA LEU A 21 2.30 10.30 11.89
C LEU A 21 2.01 11.05 13.20
N ILE A 22 0.80 10.91 13.76
CA ILE A 22 0.37 11.65 14.96
C ILE A 22 0.96 11.03 16.24
N LEU A 23 1.00 9.70 16.32
CA LEU A 23 1.39 8.99 17.54
C LEU A 23 2.90 8.79 17.67
N SER A 24 3.71 9.50 16.88
CA SER A 24 5.17 9.29 16.80
C SER A 24 6.01 10.36 17.51
N PRO A 25 6.07 10.38 18.86
CA PRO A 25 7.22 10.91 19.57
C PRO A 25 8.11 9.83 20.21
N THR A 26 7.73 8.55 20.23
CA THR A 26 8.51 7.46 20.86
C THR A 26 8.61 6.22 19.97
N ILE A 27 9.76 5.53 19.96
CA ILE A 27 10.09 4.42 19.03
C ILE A 27 9.17 3.18 19.12
N ILE A 28 8.51 2.95 20.27
CA ILE A 28 7.68 1.76 20.52
C ILE A 28 6.31 1.84 19.83
N ILE A 29 5.72 3.05 19.76
CA ILE A 29 4.39 3.26 19.17
C ILE A 29 4.37 3.07 17.63
N PRO A 30 5.41 3.50 16.87
CA PRO A 30 5.55 3.24 15.45
C PRO A 30 5.52 1.77 15.07
N MET A 31 6.10 0.86 15.88
CA MET A 31 6.06 -0.58 15.57
C MET A 31 4.65 -1.16 15.65
N LEU A 32 3.85 -0.73 16.63
CA LEU A 32 2.47 -1.19 16.80
C LEU A 32 1.54 -0.75 15.67
N ILE A 33 1.89 0.32 14.95
CA ILE A 33 1.10 0.86 13.82
C ILE A 33 1.69 0.44 12.46
N ALA A 34 3.02 0.30 12.37
CA ALA A 34 3.70 -0.11 11.15
C ALA A 34 3.38 -1.55 10.76
N ILE A 35 3.26 -2.47 11.74
CA ILE A 35 2.88 -3.87 11.48
C ILE A 35 1.47 -3.96 10.86
N PRO A 36 0.40 -3.40 11.46
CA PRO A 36 -0.92 -3.45 10.86
C PRO A 36 -1.01 -2.67 9.53
N LEU A 37 -0.28 -1.55 9.40
CA LEU A 37 -0.19 -0.83 8.12
C LEU A 37 0.42 -1.70 7.01
N GLY A 38 1.57 -2.31 7.27
CA GLY A 38 2.25 -3.17 6.31
C GLY A 38 1.44 -4.42 5.97
N ALA A 39 0.84 -5.06 6.97
CA ALA A 39 -0.02 -6.23 6.78
C ALA A 39 -1.24 -5.89 5.90
N TRP A 40 -1.92 -4.78 6.21
CA TRP A 40 -3.06 -4.32 5.41
C TRP A 40 -2.67 -4.01 3.97
N GLN A 41 -1.55 -3.33 3.75
CA GLN A 41 -1.07 -3.00 2.40
C GLN A 41 -0.76 -4.23 1.57
N LEU A 42 -0.15 -5.27 2.15
CA LEU A 42 0.11 -6.53 1.46
C LEU A 42 -1.20 -7.26 1.09
N ILE A 43 -2.12 -7.38 2.05
CA ILE A 43 -3.42 -8.02 1.82
C ILE A 43 -4.20 -7.27 0.73
N SER A 44 -4.26 -5.94 0.83
CA SER A 44 -4.89 -5.07 -0.15
C SER A 44 -4.28 -5.22 -1.54
N ALA A 45 -2.94 -5.21 -1.62
CA ALA A 45 -2.22 -5.36 -2.89
C ALA A 45 -2.48 -6.73 -3.54
N LEU A 46 -2.53 -7.79 -2.74
CA LEU A 46 -2.86 -9.14 -3.20
C LEU A 46 -4.32 -9.22 -3.69
N LEU A 47 -5.28 -8.72 -2.90
CA LEU A 47 -6.70 -8.72 -3.25
C LEU A 47 -6.96 -7.94 -4.54
N LYS A 48 -6.31 -6.80 -4.72
CA LYS A 48 -6.40 -6.03 -5.98
C LYS A 48 -5.65 -6.69 -7.12
N GLY A 49 -4.48 -7.29 -6.86
CA GLY A 49 -3.70 -8.01 -7.84
C GLY A 49 -4.45 -9.19 -8.45
N LEU A 50 -5.18 -9.95 -7.61
CA LEU A 50 -5.97 -11.12 -8.02
C LEU A 50 -7.39 -10.75 -8.49
N GLY A 51 -8.08 -9.88 -7.75
CA GLY A 51 -9.50 -9.56 -7.99
C GLY A 51 -9.75 -8.42 -8.97
N MET A 52 -8.73 -7.59 -9.26
CA MET A 52 -8.81 -6.48 -10.22
C MET A 52 -7.55 -6.45 -11.07
N PRO A 53 -7.30 -7.48 -11.91
CA PRO A 53 -6.01 -7.92 -12.44
C PRO A 53 -5.05 -6.78 -12.81
N SER A 54 -4.43 -6.22 -11.78
CA SER A 54 -3.68 -4.99 -11.86
C SER A 54 -2.23 -5.34 -11.63
N LYS A 55 -1.48 -5.42 -12.72
CA LYS A 55 -0.04 -5.71 -12.72
C LYS A 55 0.74 -4.85 -11.72
N VAL A 56 0.35 -3.58 -11.54
CA VAL A 56 1.01 -2.66 -10.60
C VAL A 56 0.89 -3.11 -9.14
N HIS A 57 -0.31 -3.49 -8.70
CA HIS A 57 -0.58 -3.95 -7.34
C HIS A 57 0.06 -5.32 -7.07
N LEU A 58 0.05 -6.22 -8.07
CA LEU A 58 0.72 -7.51 -7.97
C LEU A 58 2.26 -7.35 -7.88
N ASN A 59 2.85 -6.48 -8.70
CA ASN A 59 4.28 -6.19 -8.65
C ASN A 59 4.69 -5.56 -7.31
N TYR A 60 3.86 -4.67 -6.75
CA TYR A 60 4.07 -4.13 -5.41
C TYR A 60 4.04 -5.24 -4.36
N PHE A 61 3.04 -6.12 -4.40
CA PHE A 61 2.94 -7.25 -3.48
C PHE A 61 4.18 -8.15 -3.53
N ILE A 62 4.62 -8.54 -4.73
CA ILE A 62 5.82 -9.37 -4.92
C ILE A 62 7.07 -8.67 -4.38
N SER A 63 7.25 -7.39 -4.72
CA SER A 63 8.42 -6.62 -4.29
C SER A 63 8.46 -6.43 -2.78
N ALA A 64 7.33 -6.10 -2.17
CA ALA A 64 7.21 -5.92 -0.72
C ALA A 64 7.42 -7.24 0.03
N SER A 65 6.90 -8.36 -0.50
CA SER A 65 7.09 -9.69 0.09
C SER A 65 8.54 -10.16 -0.01
N ALA A 66 9.19 -9.94 -1.16
CA ALA A 66 10.62 -10.23 -1.34
C ALA A 66 11.46 -9.39 -0.38
N TYR A 67 11.14 -8.10 -0.25
CA TYR A 67 11.81 -7.21 0.68
C TYR A 67 11.71 -7.70 2.13
N LEU A 68 10.52 -8.07 2.58
CA LEU A 68 10.31 -8.64 3.91
C LEU A 68 11.07 -9.95 4.12
N PHE A 69 11.12 -10.81 3.11
CA PHE A 69 11.91 -12.05 3.16
C PHE A 69 13.40 -11.76 3.35
N PHE A 70 13.96 -10.81 2.59
CA PHE A 70 15.37 -10.43 2.75
C PHE A 70 15.65 -9.73 4.09
N LEU A 71 14.71 -8.94 4.60
CA LEU A 71 14.77 -8.38 5.95
C LEU A 71 14.76 -9.47 7.03
N TYR A 72 13.90 -10.47 6.88
CA TYR A 72 13.88 -11.61 7.80
C TYR A 72 15.22 -12.38 7.73
N LEU A 73 15.68 -12.72 6.54
CA LEU A 73 16.93 -13.45 6.34
C LEU A 73 18.13 -12.67 6.88
N GLY A 74 18.20 -11.36 6.62
CA GLY A 74 19.25 -10.49 7.15
C GLY A 74 19.23 -10.43 8.68
N SER A 75 18.04 -10.39 9.30
CA SER A 75 17.91 -10.42 10.77
C SER A 75 18.32 -11.75 11.39
N TYR A 76 18.15 -12.85 10.65
CA TYR A 76 18.57 -14.19 11.08
C TYR A 76 20.08 -14.40 10.93
N VAL A 77 20.67 -13.89 9.84
CA VAL A 77 22.09 -14.06 9.52
C VAL A 77 22.96 -13.05 10.28
N ALA A 78 22.49 -11.83 10.53
CA ALA A 78 23.30 -10.78 11.19
C ALA A 78 23.92 -11.20 12.54
N PRO A 79 23.21 -11.88 13.46
CA PRO A 79 23.80 -12.36 14.73
C PRO A 79 24.95 -13.36 14.54
N HIS A 80 24.95 -14.10 13.43
CA HIS A 80 26.00 -15.07 13.11
C HIS A 80 27.23 -14.38 12.51
N LEU A 81 27.04 -13.26 11.80
CA LEU A 81 28.14 -12.47 11.22
C LEU A 81 28.82 -11.57 12.25
N GLU A 82 28.09 -11.11 13.28
CA GLU A 82 28.67 -10.33 14.39
C GLU A 82 29.71 -11.12 15.22
N GLN A 83 29.73 -12.46 15.11
CA GLN A 83 30.74 -13.31 15.74
C GLN A 83 32.08 -13.32 14.99
N LEU A 84 32.14 -12.73 13.78
CA LEU A 84 33.36 -12.65 12.98
C LEU A 84 34.24 -11.48 13.42
N PRO A 85 35.56 -11.68 13.58
CA PRO A 85 36.48 -10.67 14.11
C PRO A 85 36.66 -9.42 13.21
N PHE A 86 36.15 -9.46 11.98
CA PHE A 86 36.23 -8.36 11.01
C PHE A 86 34.90 -7.62 10.80
N TYR A 87 33.85 -7.91 11.57
CA TYR A 87 32.55 -7.29 11.38
C TYR A 87 32.51 -5.87 11.98
N PRO A 88 32.30 -4.81 11.18
CA PRO A 88 32.36 -3.44 11.67
C PRO A 88 31.24 -3.13 12.67
N ALA A 89 31.62 -2.65 13.86
CA ALA A 89 30.69 -2.15 14.87
C ALA A 89 29.94 -0.91 14.33
N GLY A 90 28.72 -1.10 13.84
CA GLY A 90 27.92 -0.02 13.23
C GLY A 90 26.79 -0.49 12.30
N LEU A 91 26.86 -1.74 11.83
CA LEU A 91 25.85 -2.34 10.94
C LEU A 91 24.44 -2.41 11.56
N ASN A 92 24.31 -2.47 12.89
CA ASN A 92 23.00 -2.42 13.56
C ASN A 92 22.24 -1.11 13.31
N LYS A 93 22.93 0.04 13.17
CA LYS A 93 22.27 1.31 12.82
C LYS A 93 21.78 1.31 11.37
N ALA A 94 22.56 0.74 10.45
CA ALA A 94 22.15 0.57 9.06
C ALA A 94 20.94 -0.36 8.94
N TRP A 95 20.86 -1.39 9.78
CA TRP A 95 19.74 -2.32 9.79
C TRP A 95 18.42 -1.67 10.22
N SER A 96 18.44 -0.81 11.23
CA SER A 96 17.26 -0.04 11.63
C SER A 96 16.78 0.91 10.52
N ILE A 97 17.71 1.55 9.80
CA ILE A 97 17.38 2.44 8.68
C ILE A 97 16.72 1.62 7.55
N LEU A 98 17.31 0.48 7.18
CA LEU A 98 16.73 -0.42 6.18
C LEU A 98 15.38 -1.00 6.63
N ALA A 99 15.22 -1.36 7.90
CA ALA A 99 13.95 -1.88 8.39
C ALA A 99 12.79 -0.87 8.32
N VAL A 100 13.07 0.44 8.31
CA VAL A 100 12.04 1.49 8.46
C VAL A 100 11.84 2.33 7.19
N THR A 101 12.91 2.81 6.55
CA THR A 101 12.77 3.84 5.51
C THR A 101 12.19 3.31 4.18
N PRO A 102 12.63 2.17 3.62
CA PRO A 102 12.00 1.59 2.43
C PRO A 102 10.52 1.22 2.62
N PRO A 103 10.08 0.58 3.74
CA PRO A 103 8.66 0.37 4.02
C PRO A 103 7.85 1.67 4.12
N ALA A 104 8.40 2.72 4.74
CA ALA A 104 7.73 4.01 4.82
C ALA A 104 7.52 4.63 3.42
N ILE A 105 8.57 4.64 2.58
CA ILE A 105 8.48 5.12 1.20
C ILE A 105 7.47 4.30 0.40
N GLY A 106 7.53 2.97 0.52
CA GLY A 106 6.59 2.06 -0.11
C GLY A 106 5.14 2.32 0.31
N ALA A 107 4.92 2.59 1.60
CA ALA A 107 3.60 2.86 2.14
C ALA A 107 3.00 4.17 1.59
N PHE A 108 3.78 5.25 1.55
CA PHE A 108 3.35 6.51 0.94
C PHE A 108 3.07 6.36 -0.55
N TRP A 109 3.95 5.65 -1.27
CA TRP A 109 3.77 5.40 -2.70
C TRP A 109 2.50 4.59 -2.97
N TYR A 110 2.24 3.54 -2.20
CA TYR A 110 1.06 2.68 -2.34
C TYR A 110 -0.23 3.42 -2.03
N PHE A 111 -0.23 4.29 -1.01
CA PHE A 111 -1.35 5.16 -0.69
C PHE A 111 -1.65 6.12 -1.84
N HIS A 112 -0.64 6.85 -2.33
CA HIS A 112 -0.80 7.77 -3.45
C HIS A 112 -1.31 7.04 -4.70
N ARG A 113 -0.80 5.84 -4.97
CA ARG A 113 -1.26 5.03 -6.10
C ARG A 113 -2.72 4.62 -5.97
N THR A 114 -3.12 4.15 -4.79
CA THR A 114 -4.51 3.78 -4.48
C THR A 114 -5.45 4.97 -4.64
N TYR A 115 -5.04 6.15 -4.18
CA TYR A 115 -5.82 7.39 -4.34
C TYR A 115 -6.06 7.75 -5.81
N ARG A 116 -5.02 7.63 -6.63
CA ARG A 116 -5.10 7.91 -8.07
C ARG A 116 -6.04 6.94 -8.79
N ASP A 117 -5.94 5.65 -8.49
CA ASP A 117 -6.78 4.62 -9.10
C ASP A 117 -8.25 4.76 -8.62
N PHE A 118 -8.47 5.20 -7.36
CA PHE A 118 -9.80 5.59 -6.88
C PHE A 118 -10.39 6.75 -7.67
N ARG A 119 -9.65 7.85 -7.87
CA ARG A 119 -10.11 9.01 -8.65
C ARG A 119 -10.51 8.63 -10.08
N ALA A 120 -9.69 7.85 -10.76
CA ALA A 120 -10.00 7.34 -12.09
C ALA A 120 -11.31 6.53 -12.11
N SER A 121 -11.55 5.69 -11.09
CA SER A 121 -12.79 4.90 -10.99
C SER A 121 -14.05 5.75 -10.79
N VAL A 122 -13.91 6.94 -10.17
CA VAL A 122 -15.02 7.89 -9.97
C VAL A 122 -15.36 8.60 -11.28
N GLU A 123 -14.34 9.06 -12.00
CA GLU A 123 -14.49 9.75 -13.29
C GLU A 123 -15.16 8.86 -14.35
N GLU A 124 -14.75 7.60 -14.43
CA GLU A 124 -15.28 6.63 -15.39
C GLU A 124 -16.77 6.27 -15.13
N GLN A 125 -17.22 6.34 -13.88
CA GLN A 125 -18.64 6.17 -13.55
C GLN A 125 -19.47 7.41 -13.87
N GLY A 126 -18.92 8.61 -13.62
CA GLY A 126 -19.58 9.87 -13.97
C GLY A 126 -19.86 9.97 -15.47
N GLY A 127 -18.87 9.59 -16.30
CA GLY A 127 -19.03 9.54 -17.75
C GLY A 127 -20.12 8.55 -18.19
N ARG A 128 -20.11 7.32 -17.66
CA ARG A 128 -21.13 6.29 -17.96
C ARG A 128 -22.54 6.71 -17.55
N GLN A 129 -22.67 7.45 -16.45
CA GLN A 129 -23.97 7.94 -15.98
C GLN A 129 -24.50 9.07 -16.88
N GLN A 130 -23.65 10.01 -17.28
CA GLN A 130 -24.03 11.05 -18.24
C GLN A 130 -24.43 10.46 -19.60
N GLU A 131 -23.71 9.44 -20.08
CA GLU A 131 -24.01 8.77 -21.33
C GLU A 131 -25.37 8.05 -21.29
N ARG A 132 -25.70 7.39 -20.16
CA ARG A 132 -27.04 6.81 -19.96
C ARG A 132 -28.14 7.88 -20.01
N VAL A 133 -27.97 8.99 -19.29
CA VAL A 133 -28.95 10.09 -19.27
C VAL A 133 -29.16 10.65 -20.68
N ARG A 134 -28.07 10.85 -21.43
CA ARG A 134 -28.12 11.33 -22.82
C ARG A 134 -28.85 10.37 -23.75
N ASN A 135 -28.60 9.06 -23.61
CA ASN A 135 -29.28 8.04 -24.41
C ASN A 135 -30.78 7.95 -24.07
N THR A 136 -31.15 8.06 -22.79
CA THR A 136 -32.56 8.10 -22.38
C THR A 136 -33.29 9.33 -22.94
N GLN A 137 -32.64 10.50 -22.92
CA GLN A 137 -33.20 11.71 -23.53
C GLN A 137 -33.39 11.57 -25.05
N LYS A 138 -32.41 11.01 -25.78
CA LYS A 138 -32.52 10.76 -27.23
C LYS A 138 -33.68 9.82 -27.57
N ILE A 139 -33.87 8.76 -26.78
CA ILE A 139 -34.99 7.81 -26.98
C ILE A 139 -36.32 8.52 -26.73
N SER A 140 -36.42 9.31 -25.65
CA SER A 140 -37.64 10.07 -25.35
C SER A 140 -37.97 11.06 -26.47
N SER A 141 -36.99 11.74 -27.07
CA SER A 141 -37.22 12.67 -28.18
C SER A 141 -37.54 12.01 -29.53
N ALA A 142 -37.40 10.68 -29.64
CA ALA A 142 -37.72 9.94 -30.87
C ALA A 142 -39.11 9.28 -30.82
N ILE A 143 -39.73 9.22 -29.62
CA ILE A 143 -41.05 8.61 -29.39
C ILE A 143 -42.18 9.66 -29.43
N PHE A 144 -41.85 10.93 -29.18
CA PHE A 144 -42.75 12.09 -29.27
C PHE A 144 -42.35 12.98 -30.44
#